data_AF-X7ZGZ4-F1
#
_entry.id   AF-X7ZGZ4-F1
#
_cell.length_a   1.000
_cell.length_b   1.000
_cell.length_c   1.000
_cell.angle_alpha   90.00
_cell.angle_beta   90.00
_cell.angle_gamma   90.00
#
_symmetry.space_group_name_H-M   'P 1'
#
loop_
_entity.id
_entity.type
_entity.pdbx_description
1 polymer ?
#
loop_
_entity_poly.entity_id
_entity_poly.type
_entity_poly.pdbx_seq_one_letter_code
_entity_poly.pdbx_strand_id
1 'polypeptide(L)' 'MHWLGKKILEEAGEVWLAAEHEANDALAEEISQLLYWTQVLMISRGLSLDDVYRKL' A
#
# COMPACT_ATOMS: atom_id res chain seq x y z
N MET A 1 -3.29 -4.47 -14.38
CA MET A 1 -2.27 -3.41 -14.19
C MET A 1 -2.88 -2.05 -13.86
N HIS A 2 -3.67 -1.42 -14.75
CA HIS A 2 -4.25 -0.09 -14.48
C HIS A 2 -5.09 -0.03 -13.18
N TRP A 3 -5.88 -1.08 -12.91
CA TRP A 3 -6.73 -1.14 -11.71
C TRP A 3 -5.94 -1.24 -10.39
N LEU A 4 -4.83 -2.00 -10.36
CA LEU A 4 -3.97 -2.16 -9.19
C LEU A 4 -3.30 -0.85 -8.80
N GLY A 5 -2.77 -0.13 -9.80
CA GLY A 5 -2.17 1.19 -9.58
C GLY A 5 -3.19 2.21 -9.07
N LYS A 6 -4.44 2.14 -9.56
CA LYS A 6 -5.53 2.99 -9.04
C LYS A 6 -5.82 2.70 -7.57
N LYS A 7 -5.91 1.43 -7.17
CA LYS A 7 -6.12 1.06 -5.76
C LYS A 7 -4.97 1.55 -4.87
N ILE A 8 -3.71 1.33 -5.23
CA ILE A 8 -2.57 1.85 -4.44
C ILE A 8 -2.66 3.38 -4.24
N LEU A 9 -3.04 4.13 -5.27
CA LEU A 9 -3.18 5.59 -5.16
C LEU A 9 -4.33 5.99 -4.23
N GLU A 10 -5.44 5.26 -4.27
CA GLU A 10 -6.61 5.45 -3.39
C GLU A 10 -6.22 5.24 -1.92
N GLU A 11 -5.62 4.09 -1.59
CA GLU A 11 -5.19 3.79 -0.22
C GLU A 11 -4.12 4.75 0.29
N ALA A 12 -3.22 5.23 -0.59
CA ALA A 12 -2.22 6.24 -0.19
C ALA A 12 -2.89 7.57 0.22
N GLY A 13 -4.01 7.93 -0.42
CA GLY A 13 -4.82 9.07 -0.02
C GLY A 13 -5.53 8.83 1.31
N GLU A 14 -6.09 7.63 1.51
CA GLU A 14 -6.76 7.24 2.76
C GLU A 14 -5.79 7.19 3.94
N VAL A 15 -4.59 6.62 3.77
CA VAL A 15 -3.50 6.66 4.76
C VAL A 15 -3.14 8.09 5.13
N TRP A 16 -3.04 9.00 4.14
CA TRP A 16 -2.73 10.40 4.42
C TRP A 16 -3.84 11.06 5.26
N LEU A 17 -5.11 10.90 4.85
CA LEU A 17 -6.25 11.44 5.59
C LEU A 17 -6.33 10.88 7.01
N ALA A 18 -6.17 9.56 7.17
CA ALA A 18 -6.17 8.91 8.47
C ALA A 18 -5.02 9.38 9.36
N ALA A 19 -3.85 9.63 8.79
CA ALA A 19 -2.69 10.15 9.53
C ALA A 19 -2.91 11.59 10.04
N GLU A 20 -3.71 12.39 9.35
CA GLU A 20 -4.01 13.77 9.76
C GLU A 20 -5.21 13.88 10.71
N HIS A 21 -6.17 12.95 10.64
CA HIS A 21 -7.49 13.16 11.23
C HIS A 21 -8.02 12.01 12.10
N GLU A 22 -7.45 10.81 12.01
CA GLU A 22 -8.02 9.62 12.64
C GLU A 22 -7.13 9.07 13.76
N ALA A 23 -7.70 8.14 14.55
CA ALA A 23 -6.96 7.44 15.59
C ALA A 23 -6.00 6.38 15.02
N ASN A 24 -5.02 5.95 15.82
CA ASN A 24 -4.02 4.97 15.41
C ASN A 24 -4.60 3.65 14.88
N ASP A 25 -5.77 3.24 15.35
CA ASP A 25 -6.42 2.00 14.90
C ASP A 25 -6.86 2.12 13.43
N ALA A 26 -7.53 3.22 13.08
CA ALA A 26 -7.93 3.52 11.70
C ALA A 26 -6.72 3.74 10.79
N LEU A 27 -5.70 4.48 11.25
CA LEU A 27 -4.46 4.62 10.49
C LEU A 27 -3.78 3.27 10.24
N ALA A 28 -3.76 2.39 11.22
CA ALA A 28 -3.19 1.05 11.07
C ALA A 28 -3.98 0.21 10.06
N GLU A 29 -5.31 0.34 10.03
CA GLU A 29 -6.16 -0.28 9.02
C GLU A 29 -5.78 0.17 7.61
N GLU A 30 -5.69 1.47 7.36
CA GLU A 30 -5.34 1.98 6.02
C GLU A 30 -3.91 1.62 5.60
N ILE A 31 -2.95 1.67 6.54
CA ILE A 31 -1.58 1.22 6.26
C ILE A 31 -1.58 -0.27 5.88
N SER A 32 -2.40 -1.09 6.55
CA SER A 32 -2.49 -2.53 6.24
C SER A 32 -3.00 -2.77 4.82
N GLN A 33 -3.98 -1.99 4.35
CA GLN A 33 -4.52 -2.07 3.01
C GLN A 33 -3.52 -1.61 1.95
N LEU A 34 -2.81 -0.50 2.20
CA LEU A 34 -1.75 -0.01 1.32
C LEU A 34 -0.62 -1.04 1.16
N LEU A 35 -0.20 -1.68 2.26
CA LEU A 35 0.80 -2.76 2.23
C LEU A 35 0.29 -3.97 1.45
N TYR A 36 -0.98 -4.37 1.65
CA TYR A 36 -1.61 -5.45 0.90
C TYR A 36 -1.59 -5.19 -0.60
N TRP A 37 -2.08 -4.03 -1.05
CA TRP A 37 -2.12 -3.72 -2.48
C TRP A 37 -0.74 -3.58 -3.11
N THR A 38 0.24 -3.08 -2.35
CA THR A 38 1.64 -3.05 -2.78
C THR A 38 2.16 -4.47 -3.05
N GLN A 39 1.90 -5.43 -2.17
CA GLN A 39 2.30 -6.83 -2.38
C GLN A 39 1.54 -7.50 -3.53
N VAL A 40 0.25 -7.21 -3.71
CA VAL A 40 -0.51 -7.70 -4.87
C VAL A 40 0.08 -7.19 -6.18
N LEU A 41 0.52 -5.93 -6.23
CA LEU A 41 1.24 -5.38 -7.38
C LEU A 41 2.58 -6.09 -7.62
N MET A 42 3.34 -6.37 -6.55
CA MET A 42 4.60 -7.12 -6.65
C MET A 42 4.38 -8.49 -7.30
N ILE A 43 3.39 -9.25 -6.81
CA ILE A 43 3.01 -10.56 -7.36
C ILE A 43 2.59 -10.42 -8.83
N SER A 44 1.75 -9.43 -9.17
CA SER A 44 1.32 -9.17 -10.55
C SER A 44 2.48 -8.80 -11.49
N ARG A 45 3.62 -8.34 -10.95
CA ARG A 45 4.82 -7.97 -11.71
C ARG A 45 5.94 -9.01 -11.63
N GLY A 46 5.74 -10.10 -10.90
CA GLY A 46 6.77 -11.12 -10.68
C GLY A 46 7.95 -10.62 -9.85
N LEU A 47 7.74 -9.65 -8.95
CA LEU A 47 8.78 -9.15 -8.05
C LEU A 47 8.78 -9.95 -6.75
N SER A 48 9.96 -10.42 -6.35
CA SER A 48 10.17 -11.02 -5.03
C SER A 48 10.36 -9.95 -3.95
N LEU A 49 10.31 -10.35 -2.67
CA LEU A 49 10.69 -9.47 -1.57
C LEU A 49 12.17 -9.05 -1.68
N ASP A 50 13.06 -9.95 -2.07
CA ASP A 50 14.50 -9.66 -2.26
C ASP A 50 14.73 -8.56 -3.31
N ASP A 51 13.95 -8.56 -4.40
CA ASP A 51 14.03 -7.53 -5.44
C ASP A 51 13.76 -6.12 -4.91
N VAL A 52 12.87 -6.01 -3.91
CA VAL A 52 12.48 -4.75 -3.26
C VAL A 52 13.43 -4.41 -2.12
N TYR A 53 13.71 -5.36 -1.23
CA TYR A 53 14.50 -5.13 -0.02
C TYR A 53 15.96 -4.80 -0.32
N ARG A 54 16.53 -5.26 -1.44
CA ARG A 54 17.85 -4.81 -1.90
C ARG A 54 17.93 -3.34 -2.32
N LYS A 55 16.80 -2.59 -2.26
CA LYS A 55 16.69 -1.17 -2.61
C LYS A 55 16.45 -0.27 -1.38
N LEU A 56 16.25 -0.86 -0.21
CA LEU A 56 16.16 -0.16 1.08
C LEU A 56 17.56 0.03 1.65
#